data_AF-A0A225ADS9-F1
#
_entry.id   AF-A0A225ADS9-F1
#
_cell.length_a   1.000
_cell.length_b   1.000
_cell.length_c   1.000
_cell.angle_alpha   90.00
_cell.angle_beta   90.00
_cell.angle_gamma   90.00
#
_symmetry.space_group_name_H-M   'P 1'
#
loop_
_entity.id
_entity.type
_entity.pdbx_description
1 polymer ?
#
loop_
_entity_poly.entity_id
_entity_poly.type
_entity_poly.pdbx_seq_one_letter_code
_entity_poly.pdbx_strand_id
1 'polypeptide(L)'
;MSKTKDNRPAEGFHQEYIASLRYRNDLPPPEMPPKFLDIPHEGLQRFLAPGYASNMARREEPGIDVDAEGGMPIDLVGIPGLHLGDESAILMPENPPPPDPRDLPFLIPLDQLKNPAVKNANVSFLRRTQYIAVEQRGPGGFKPSAGRPKPRLSEKTKLANDDPIYIKKYIMKGFDIAYPKSKHTGEDTAERIKGHTPQKPELDAWAHPVHPDNPKLKPIGTFPVLPDLQGYPDPGGFVQFKFDKPPLVAASGKRDERIDVGLLYPSAPPEHVLEEHEAKARLHKNNPRLYKDPGPIPWDYDLFVPEQKGSATKIKDSFDLLNSNRDDDGLYTHGDEESKFHRYDRLRTYSTKAQQLNSEQKQRDIALTLFDPAKSSSSSQAEGTIKAAYYYPILGKMRLAPERARKIAKAGLARSQGEAAGREDQVDQIHVTIRDPDEAEIYKRSLHRGNVDPEFKKNLPPPPQQLEEEEEEEENNTNRNAHNTSGDTDADAEADPDELQETSTRAAGDDESD
;
A
#
# COMPACT_ATOMS: atom_id res chain seq x y z
N MET A 1 -88.23 71.42 73.77
CA MET A 1 -87.65 70.76 74.96
C MET A 1 -88.04 69.29 74.96
N SER A 2 -87.20 68.41 74.40
CA SER A 2 -87.20 66.97 74.70
C SER A 2 -85.85 66.40 74.26
N LYS A 3 -85.15 65.79 75.21
CA LYS A 3 -83.78 65.26 75.06
C LYS A 3 -83.76 64.04 74.15
N THR A 4 -82.83 63.99 73.20
CA THR A 4 -82.41 62.77 72.50
C THR A 4 -81.36 62.02 73.32
N LYS A 5 -81.51 60.69 73.29
CA LYS A 5 -81.00 59.69 74.24
C LYS A 5 -79.59 59.23 73.85
N ASP A 6 -78.77 58.97 74.87
CA ASP A 6 -77.35 58.63 74.81
C ASP A 6 -76.98 57.37 74.00
N ASN A 7 -75.77 57.47 73.44
CA ASN A 7 -74.98 56.49 72.69
C ASN A 7 -74.76 55.16 73.44
N ARG A 8 -74.89 54.03 72.74
CA ARG A 8 -74.25 52.75 73.08
C ARG A 8 -73.07 52.50 72.11
N PRO A 9 -71.99 51.84 72.54
CA PRO A 9 -70.80 51.66 71.72
C PRO A 9 -71.07 50.71 70.54
N ALA A 10 -70.52 51.04 69.38
CA ALA A 10 -70.59 50.23 68.18
C ALA A 10 -69.84 48.91 68.37
N GLU A 11 -70.55 47.80 68.23
CA GLU A 11 -70.00 46.45 68.11
C GLU A 11 -69.12 46.41 66.84
N GLY A 12 -67.84 46.09 67.00
CA GLY A 12 -66.87 46.09 65.90
C GLY A 12 -67.23 45.05 64.84
N PHE A 13 -67.42 45.49 63.59
CA PHE A 13 -67.60 44.60 62.46
C PHE A 13 -66.28 43.88 62.16
N HIS A 14 -66.20 42.58 62.44
CA HIS A 14 -65.09 41.74 62.01
C HIS A 14 -65.26 41.39 60.52
N GLN A 15 -64.60 42.16 59.64
CA GLN A 15 -64.48 41.83 58.23
C GLN A 15 -63.24 40.97 58.01
N GLU A 16 -63.43 39.66 57.80
CA GLU A 16 -62.38 38.74 57.37
C GLU A 16 -62.54 38.40 55.88
N TYR A 17 -61.44 38.03 55.22
CA TYR A 17 -61.45 37.68 53.80
C TYR A 17 -62.19 36.34 53.58
N ILE A 18 -63.39 36.39 53.01
CA ILE A 18 -64.20 35.19 52.75
C ILE A 18 -63.77 34.57 51.41
N ALA A 19 -62.98 33.50 51.49
CA ALA A 19 -62.65 32.65 50.35
C ALA A 19 -63.29 31.26 50.51
N SER A 20 -63.93 30.75 49.46
CA SER A 20 -64.51 29.40 49.47
C SER A 20 -63.40 28.36 49.41
N LEU A 21 -63.03 27.78 50.57
CA LEU A 21 -62.16 26.61 50.60
C LEU A 21 -62.97 25.36 50.22
N ARG A 22 -62.62 24.75 49.09
CA ARG A 22 -63.14 23.43 48.69
C ARG A 22 -61.96 22.53 48.35
N TYR A 23 -61.86 21.39 49.04
CA TYR A 23 -60.89 20.36 48.69
C TYR A 23 -61.39 19.59 47.47
N ARG A 24 -60.58 19.53 46.41
CA ARG A 24 -60.84 18.71 45.23
C ARG A 24 -59.87 17.54 45.20
N ASN A 25 -60.40 16.36 44.86
CA ASN A 25 -59.63 15.15 44.60
C ASN A 25 -59.97 14.69 43.18
N ASP A 26 -59.59 15.51 42.20
CA ASP A 26 -59.83 15.19 40.80
C ASP A 26 -58.95 14.00 40.43
N LEU A 27 -59.57 12.90 40.03
CA LEU A 27 -58.87 11.67 39.68
C LEU A 27 -58.03 11.90 38.42
N PRO A 28 -56.83 11.30 38.32
CA PRO A 28 -56.07 11.34 37.09
C PRO A 28 -56.86 10.65 35.96
N PRO A 29 -56.66 11.08 34.70
CA PRO A 29 -57.27 10.40 33.57
C PRO A 29 -56.81 8.92 33.54
N PRO A 30 -57.65 7.99 33.05
CA PRO A 30 -57.31 6.58 33.04
C PRO A 30 -56.08 6.35 32.15
N GLU A 31 -55.06 5.70 32.70
CA GLU A 31 -53.93 5.25 31.90
C GLU A 31 -54.41 4.15 30.96
N MET A 32 -54.23 4.34 29.66
CA MET A 32 -54.54 3.35 28.63
C MET A 32 -53.25 2.64 28.21
N PRO A 33 -52.78 1.63 28.99
CA PRO A 33 -51.58 0.91 28.61
C PRO A 33 -51.80 0.14 27.30
N PRO A 34 -50.72 -0.15 26.57
CA PRO A 34 -50.80 -0.94 25.35
C PRO A 34 -51.38 -2.33 25.63
N LYS A 35 -52.24 -2.81 24.73
CA LYS A 35 -52.84 -4.14 24.85
C LYS A 35 -51.82 -5.20 24.48
N PHE A 36 -51.59 -6.16 25.37
CA PHE A 36 -50.85 -7.37 25.01
C PHE A 36 -51.70 -8.25 24.09
N LEU A 37 -51.05 -8.82 23.08
CA LEU A 37 -51.66 -9.80 22.19
C LEU A 37 -51.23 -11.20 22.64
N ASP A 38 -52.16 -12.13 22.66
CA ASP A 38 -51.85 -13.53 22.92
C ASP A 38 -51.15 -14.12 21.69
N ILE A 39 -49.88 -14.49 21.89
CA ILE A 39 -49.09 -15.16 20.86
C ILE A 39 -49.47 -16.64 20.89
N PRO A 40 -49.93 -17.22 19.76
CA PRO A 40 -50.34 -18.62 19.75
C PRO A 40 -49.15 -19.55 20.03
N HIS A 41 -49.29 -20.40 21.06
CA HIS A 41 -48.28 -21.37 21.49
C HIS A 41 -48.53 -22.79 20.93
N GLU A 42 -48.99 -22.89 19.69
CA GLU A 42 -49.25 -24.17 19.02
C GLU A 42 -47.93 -24.85 18.58
N GLY A 43 -47.23 -25.43 19.55
CA GLY A 43 -45.98 -26.18 19.32
C GLY A 43 -45.83 -27.42 20.20
N LEU A 44 -46.65 -27.57 21.25
CA LEU A 44 -46.47 -28.64 22.24
C LEU A 44 -46.66 -30.04 21.63
N GLN A 45 -47.57 -30.19 20.67
CA GLN A 45 -47.83 -31.46 19.98
C GLN A 45 -46.60 -31.98 19.22
N ARG A 46 -45.68 -31.10 18.80
CA ARG A 46 -44.45 -31.49 18.10
C ARG A 46 -43.46 -32.25 19.00
N PHE A 47 -43.53 -32.04 20.31
CA PHE A 47 -42.69 -32.74 21.29
C PHE A 47 -43.17 -34.17 21.59
N LEU A 48 -44.46 -34.44 21.34
CA LEU A 48 -45.05 -35.77 21.51
C LEU A 48 -44.92 -36.63 20.23
N ALA A 49 -44.49 -36.03 19.11
CA ALA A 49 -44.26 -36.76 17.88
C ALA A 49 -43.07 -37.73 18.04
N PRO A 50 -43.16 -38.98 17.59
CA PRO A 50 -42.05 -39.94 17.64
C PRO A 50 -40.76 -39.43 16.99
N GLY A 51 -40.88 -38.54 16.00
CA GLY A 51 -39.75 -37.87 15.35
C GLY A 51 -38.88 -37.07 16.32
N TYR A 52 -39.43 -36.56 17.42
CA TYR A 52 -38.67 -35.84 18.45
C TYR A 52 -37.64 -36.74 19.15
N ALA A 53 -37.98 -38.02 19.38
CA ALA A 53 -37.10 -39.02 19.97
C ALA A 53 -36.14 -39.70 18.97
N SER A 54 -36.29 -39.44 17.67
CA SER A 54 -35.49 -40.13 16.63
C SER A 54 -33.99 -39.88 16.76
N ASN A 55 -33.58 -38.68 17.17
CA ASN A 55 -32.17 -38.35 17.40
C ASN A 55 -31.60 -39.10 18.62
N MET A 56 -32.43 -39.43 19.60
CA MET A 56 -32.03 -40.24 20.77
C MET A 56 -31.86 -41.70 20.34
N ALA A 57 -32.81 -42.24 19.59
CA ALA A 57 -32.73 -43.61 19.07
C ALA A 57 -31.53 -43.84 18.14
N ARG A 58 -31.13 -42.85 17.35
CA ARG A 58 -29.93 -42.95 16.48
C ARG A 58 -28.60 -42.87 17.24
N ARG A 59 -28.62 -42.37 18.49
CA ARG A 59 -27.43 -42.29 19.35
C ARG A 59 -27.23 -43.56 20.17
N GLU A 60 -28.27 -44.37 20.30
CA GLU A 60 -28.16 -45.69 20.90
C GLU A 60 -27.29 -46.55 19.99
N GLU A 61 -26.18 -47.06 20.53
CA GLU A 61 -25.27 -47.93 19.80
C GLU A 61 -26.00 -49.25 19.52
N PRO A 62 -25.99 -49.74 18.26
CA PRO A 62 -26.63 -51.01 17.96
C PRO A 62 -25.92 -52.13 18.73
N GLY A 63 -26.71 -53.07 19.24
CA GLY A 63 -26.15 -54.30 19.83
C GLY A 63 -25.27 -55.00 18.80
N ILE A 64 -24.01 -55.23 19.16
CA ILE A 64 -23.03 -55.96 18.34
C ILE A 64 -23.09 -57.47 18.55
N ASP A 65 -23.91 -57.93 19.49
CA ASP A 65 -24.12 -59.35 19.78
C ASP A 65 -24.97 -59.99 18.67
N VAL A 66 -24.30 -60.73 17.78
CA VAL A 66 -24.94 -61.38 16.62
C VAL A 66 -25.67 -62.66 17.02
N ASP A 67 -25.02 -63.50 17.82
CA ASP A 67 -25.55 -64.77 18.34
C ASP A 67 -24.96 -65.05 19.75
N ALA A 68 -25.30 -66.20 20.32
CA ALA A 68 -24.81 -66.60 21.64
C ALA A 68 -23.28 -66.86 21.68
N GLU A 69 -22.62 -67.01 20.53
CA GLU A 69 -21.19 -67.34 20.40
C GLU A 69 -20.37 -66.18 19.79
N GLY A 70 -20.95 -64.97 19.71
CA GLY A 70 -20.28 -63.77 19.21
C GLY A 70 -19.92 -63.84 17.72
N GLY A 71 -20.64 -64.63 16.92
CA GLY A 71 -20.37 -64.87 15.50
C GLY A 71 -19.17 -65.79 15.23
N MET A 72 -18.63 -66.45 16.26
CA MET A 72 -17.56 -67.44 16.16
C MET A 72 -18.10 -68.82 16.56
N PRO A 73 -18.71 -69.58 15.63
CA PRO A 73 -19.34 -70.85 15.97
C PRO A 73 -18.30 -71.89 16.41
N ILE A 74 -18.44 -72.42 17.63
CA ILE A 74 -17.57 -73.46 18.17
C ILE A 74 -18.14 -74.83 17.79
N ASP A 75 -17.91 -75.22 16.53
CA ASP A 75 -18.28 -76.55 16.02
C ASP A 75 -17.05 -77.44 15.86
N LEU A 76 -17.12 -78.65 16.43
CA LEU A 76 -16.07 -79.67 16.35
C LEU A 76 -16.24 -80.58 15.12
N VAL A 77 -17.39 -80.51 14.45
CA VAL A 77 -17.70 -81.32 13.28
C VAL A 77 -16.88 -80.86 12.07
N GLY A 78 -16.15 -81.80 11.46
CA GLY A 78 -15.34 -81.54 10.26
C GLY A 78 -13.86 -81.25 10.52
N ILE A 79 -13.44 -81.15 11.79
CA ILE A 79 -12.03 -81.05 12.15
C ILE A 79 -11.36 -82.42 11.95
N PRO A 80 -10.31 -82.52 11.11
CA PRO A 80 -9.62 -83.79 10.85
C PRO A 80 -9.05 -84.38 12.15
N GLY A 81 -9.22 -85.70 12.36
CA GLY A 81 -8.56 -86.43 13.45
C GLY A 81 -9.21 -86.28 14.84
N LEU A 82 -10.01 -85.24 15.08
CA LEU A 82 -10.54 -84.93 16.41
C LEU A 82 -11.43 -86.05 16.98
N HIS A 83 -12.34 -86.60 16.16
CA HIS A 83 -13.21 -87.72 16.57
C HIS A 83 -12.46 -89.06 16.72
N LEU A 84 -11.18 -89.12 16.34
CA LEU A 84 -10.30 -90.29 16.48
C LEU A 84 -9.33 -90.13 17.67
N GLY A 85 -9.44 -89.05 18.44
CA GLY A 85 -8.60 -88.75 19.60
C GLY A 85 -7.32 -87.96 19.28
N ASP A 86 -7.17 -87.46 18.05
CA ASP A 86 -6.08 -86.56 17.67
C ASP A 86 -6.54 -85.09 17.77
N GLU A 87 -6.12 -84.42 18.84
CA GLU A 87 -6.45 -83.02 19.13
C GLU A 87 -5.46 -82.02 18.49
N SER A 88 -4.49 -82.50 17.69
CA SER A 88 -3.45 -81.64 17.13
C SER A 88 -3.98 -80.49 16.27
N ALA A 89 -5.15 -80.65 15.64
CA ALA A 89 -5.77 -79.65 14.78
C ALA A 89 -6.31 -78.41 15.53
N ILE A 90 -6.64 -78.54 16.82
CA ILE A 90 -7.16 -77.43 17.65
C ILE A 90 -6.10 -76.86 18.60
N LEU A 91 -4.97 -77.55 18.75
CA LEU A 91 -3.87 -77.12 19.59
C LEU A 91 -3.02 -76.07 18.87
N MET A 92 -2.52 -75.09 19.63
CA MET A 92 -1.58 -74.10 19.10
C MET A 92 -0.26 -74.81 18.76
N PRO A 93 0.35 -74.56 17.57
CA PRO A 93 1.64 -75.15 17.24
C PRO A 93 2.71 -74.77 18.25
N GLU A 94 3.63 -75.69 18.55
CA GLU A 94 4.71 -75.50 19.53
C GLU A 94 5.61 -74.30 19.20
N ASN A 95 5.76 -73.97 17.91
CA ASN A 95 6.46 -72.78 17.44
C ASN A 95 5.49 -71.84 16.71
N PRO A 96 5.05 -70.72 17.32
CA PRO A 96 4.10 -69.81 16.68
C PRO A 96 4.78 -69.08 15.50
N PRO A 97 4.09 -68.94 14.35
CA PRO A 97 4.60 -68.17 13.23
C PRO A 97 4.72 -66.67 13.59
N PRO A 98 5.59 -65.91 12.92
CA PRO A 98 5.64 -64.46 13.09
C PRO A 98 4.28 -63.84 12.67
N PRO A 99 3.74 -62.88 13.44
CA PRO A 99 2.44 -62.28 13.14
C PRO A 99 2.45 -61.47 11.85
N ASP A 100 1.35 -61.50 11.10
CA ASP A 100 1.15 -60.65 9.91
C ASP A 100 1.11 -59.17 10.36
N PRO A 101 1.72 -58.23 9.61
CA PRO A 101 1.57 -56.81 9.87
C PRO A 101 0.13 -56.31 9.99
N ARG A 102 -0.86 -56.97 9.36
CA ARG A 102 -2.29 -56.66 9.49
C ARG A 102 -2.88 -57.05 10.84
N ASP A 103 -2.28 -58.03 11.51
CA ASP A 103 -2.74 -58.56 12.80
C ASP A 103 -2.08 -57.85 13.99
N LEU A 104 -0.93 -57.22 13.77
CA LEU A 104 -0.21 -56.46 14.79
C LEU A 104 -1.09 -55.45 15.55
N PRO A 105 -2.01 -54.69 14.93
CA PRO A 105 -2.89 -53.76 15.65
C PRO A 105 -3.87 -54.45 16.61
N PHE A 106 -4.29 -55.68 16.32
CA PHE A 106 -5.21 -56.44 17.17
C PHE A 106 -4.52 -57.08 18.38
N LEU A 107 -3.20 -57.28 18.29
CA LEU A 107 -2.37 -57.82 19.37
C LEU A 107 -1.89 -56.75 20.37
N ILE A 108 -2.28 -55.48 20.18
CA ILE A 108 -1.91 -54.38 21.08
C ILE A 108 -2.64 -54.57 22.43
N PRO A 109 -1.92 -54.65 23.57
CA PRO A 109 -2.54 -54.78 24.87
C PRO A 109 -3.34 -53.53 25.23
N LEU A 110 -4.40 -53.69 26.01
CA LEU A 110 -5.33 -52.60 26.39
C LEU A 110 -4.61 -51.39 27.03
N ASP A 111 -3.49 -51.60 27.71
CA ASP A 111 -2.70 -50.54 28.33
C ASP A 111 -2.04 -49.59 27.31
N GLN A 112 -1.62 -50.13 26.15
CA GLN A 112 -1.07 -49.34 25.05
C GLN A 112 -2.15 -48.59 24.27
N LEU A 113 -3.39 -49.11 24.25
CA LEU A 113 -4.52 -48.44 23.61
C LEU A 113 -5.01 -47.22 24.40
N LYS A 114 -4.84 -47.22 25.73
CA LYS A 114 -5.33 -46.17 26.63
C LYS A 114 -4.60 -44.83 26.50
N ASN A 115 -3.43 -44.79 25.89
CA ASN A 115 -2.63 -43.57 25.76
C ASN A 115 -2.18 -43.33 24.31
N PRO A 116 -3.05 -42.79 23.44
CA PRO A 116 -2.56 -41.96 22.35
C PRO A 116 -1.98 -40.70 22.99
N ALA A 117 -0.73 -40.78 23.45
CA ALA A 117 -0.02 -39.60 23.92
C ALA A 117 -0.10 -38.57 22.80
N VAL A 118 -0.76 -37.44 23.07
CA VAL A 118 -0.94 -36.34 22.15
C VAL A 118 0.42 -35.64 21.98
N LYS A 119 1.37 -36.35 21.38
CA LYS A 119 2.66 -35.82 21.01
C LYS A 119 2.39 -34.90 19.83
N ASN A 120 2.44 -33.61 20.11
CA ASN A 120 2.29 -32.51 19.15
C ASN A 120 0.83 -32.19 18.78
N ALA A 121 -0.04 -31.94 19.76
CA ALA A 121 -1.13 -31.02 19.49
C ALA A 121 -0.51 -29.64 19.20
N ASN A 122 -0.47 -29.27 17.92
CA ASN A 122 -0.12 -27.93 17.47
C ASN A 122 -1.24 -26.96 17.87
N VAL A 123 -1.28 -26.65 19.16
CA VAL A 123 -2.24 -25.72 19.73
C VAL A 123 -1.71 -24.30 19.49
N SER A 124 -2.44 -23.50 18.71
CA SER A 124 -2.01 -22.16 18.27
C SER A 124 -1.76 -21.17 19.42
N PHE A 125 -2.39 -21.38 20.57
CA PHE A 125 -2.19 -20.54 21.75
C PHE A 125 -1.00 -20.98 22.63
N LEU A 126 -0.54 -22.23 22.52
CA LEU A 126 0.52 -22.76 23.38
C LEU A 126 1.88 -22.56 22.71
N ARG A 127 2.59 -21.50 23.10
CA ARG A 127 3.97 -21.25 22.65
C ARG A 127 4.95 -22.06 23.48
N ARG A 128 6.06 -22.47 22.87
CA ARG A 128 7.20 -23.07 23.58
C ARG A 128 7.83 -22.02 24.51
N THR A 129 8.25 -22.46 25.69
CA THR A 129 8.99 -21.62 26.63
C THR A 129 10.37 -21.26 26.05
N GLN A 130 10.83 -20.03 26.29
CA GLN A 130 12.19 -19.60 25.99
C GLN A 130 13.01 -19.63 27.28
N TYR A 131 14.21 -20.20 27.23
CA TYR A 131 15.18 -20.12 28.32
C TYR A 131 16.03 -18.85 28.15
N ILE A 132 16.45 -18.26 29.27
CA ILE A 132 17.34 -17.08 29.26
C ILE A 132 18.69 -17.52 28.69
N ALA A 133 18.89 -17.30 27.39
CA ALA A 133 20.18 -17.41 26.73
C ALA A 133 20.78 -15.99 26.64
N VAL A 134 22.07 -15.87 26.99
CA VAL A 134 22.81 -14.61 26.84
C VAL A 134 23.13 -14.41 25.37
N GLU A 135 22.17 -13.92 24.60
CA GLU A 135 22.39 -13.44 23.23
C GLU A 135 22.25 -11.92 23.25
N GLN A 136 23.38 -11.22 23.16
CA GLN A 136 23.43 -9.77 23.05
C GLN A 136 22.83 -9.34 21.70
N ARG A 137 21.53 -9.00 21.69
CA ARG A 137 20.97 -8.14 20.64
C ARG A 137 21.43 -6.70 20.89
N GLY A 138 22.55 -6.35 20.26
CA GLY A 138 23.00 -4.98 20.10
C GLY A 138 23.40 -4.74 18.64
N PRO A 139 22.97 -3.64 18.00
CA PRO A 139 23.47 -3.30 16.69
C PRO A 139 24.90 -2.78 16.83
N GLY A 140 25.83 -3.43 16.13
CA GLY A 140 27.08 -2.81 15.68
C GLY A 140 28.08 -2.42 16.76
N GLY A 141 29.18 -3.17 16.83
CA GLY A 141 30.42 -2.67 17.41
C GLY A 141 31.29 -3.74 18.05
N PHE A 142 31.83 -4.65 17.26
CA PHE A 142 33.09 -5.30 17.62
C PHE A 142 34.12 -4.18 17.84
N LYS A 143 34.43 -3.86 19.10
CA LYS A 143 35.59 -3.06 19.45
C LYS A 143 36.81 -3.99 19.35
N PRO A 144 37.73 -3.82 18.39
CA PRO A 144 38.97 -4.58 18.43
C PRO A 144 39.76 -4.17 19.68
N SER A 145 40.37 -5.14 20.34
CA SER A 145 41.26 -4.89 21.47
C SER A 145 42.48 -4.08 20.98
N ALA A 146 42.92 -3.14 21.82
CA ALA A 146 44.07 -2.29 21.53
C ALA A 146 45.36 -3.12 21.54
N GLY A 147 45.72 -3.69 20.38
CA GLY A 147 47.04 -4.26 20.13
C GLY A 147 48.08 -3.16 19.94
N ARG A 148 49.12 -3.18 20.77
CA ARG A 148 50.31 -2.30 20.69
C ARG A 148 50.89 -2.31 19.25
N PRO A 149 51.07 -1.16 18.59
CA PRO A 149 51.68 -1.14 17.26
C PRO A 149 53.19 -1.41 17.38
N LYS A 150 53.68 -2.43 16.66
CA LYS A 150 55.11 -2.53 16.32
C LYS A 150 55.41 -1.54 15.19
N PRO A 151 56.49 -0.75 15.26
CA PRO A 151 56.84 0.15 14.17
C PRO A 151 57.27 -0.69 12.96
N ARG A 152 56.51 -0.57 11.86
CA ARG A 152 56.95 -1.05 10.55
C ARG A 152 57.64 0.10 9.83
N LEU A 153 58.76 -0.23 9.22
CA LEU A 153 59.56 0.67 8.39
C LEU A 153 58.69 1.33 7.32
N SER A 154 59.04 2.58 7.04
CA SER A 154 58.51 3.49 6.03
C SER A 154 58.21 2.82 4.68
N GLU A 155 56.93 2.74 4.33
CA GLU A 155 56.47 2.52 2.97
C GLU A 155 55.71 3.76 2.50
N LYS A 156 56.27 4.34 1.42
CA LYS A 156 55.72 5.25 0.40
C LYS A 156 54.45 6.01 0.80
N THR A 157 54.55 7.34 0.73
CA THR A 157 53.48 8.36 0.79
C THR A 157 52.11 7.77 0.43
N LYS A 158 51.36 7.39 1.46
CA LYS A 158 49.98 6.96 1.27
C LYS A 158 49.22 8.21 0.84
N LEU A 159 48.68 8.18 -0.39
CA LEU A 159 47.65 9.12 -0.80
C LEU A 159 46.57 9.14 0.29
N ALA A 160 46.06 10.32 0.62
CA ALA A 160 45.03 10.44 1.64
C ALA A 160 43.80 9.64 1.19
N ASN A 161 43.11 9.00 2.14
CA ASN A 161 41.95 8.16 1.81
C ASN A 161 40.83 8.95 1.10
N ASP A 162 40.80 10.28 1.28
CA ASP A 162 39.84 11.19 0.66
C ASP A 162 40.34 11.79 -0.67
N ASP A 163 41.54 11.43 -1.15
CA ASP A 163 42.04 11.90 -2.44
C ASP A 163 41.17 11.35 -3.57
N PRO A 164 40.63 12.19 -4.48
CA PRO A 164 39.75 11.75 -5.57
C PRO A 164 40.35 10.65 -6.45
N ILE A 165 41.68 10.68 -6.64
CA ILE A 165 42.42 9.67 -7.40
C ILE A 165 42.43 8.32 -6.67
N TYR A 166 42.63 8.34 -5.35
CA TYR A 166 42.59 7.13 -4.53
C TYR A 166 41.18 6.54 -4.52
N ILE A 167 40.15 7.37 -4.34
CA ILE A 167 38.74 6.96 -4.42
C ILE A 167 38.44 6.31 -5.77
N LYS A 168 38.82 6.94 -6.90
CA LYS A 168 38.64 6.36 -8.25
C LYS A 168 39.31 4.99 -8.38
N LYS A 169 40.57 4.85 -7.94
CA LYS A 169 41.30 3.57 -7.97
C LYS A 169 40.65 2.51 -7.07
N TYR A 170 40.10 2.92 -5.93
CA TYR A 170 39.41 2.03 -5.01
C TYR A 170 38.06 1.56 -5.57
N ILE A 171 37.31 2.44 -6.25
CA ILE A 171 36.09 2.06 -6.98
C ILE A 171 36.43 1.06 -8.08
N MET A 172 37.46 1.35 -8.90
CA MET A 172 37.91 0.44 -9.96
C MET A 172 38.36 -0.92 -9.43
N LYS A 173 38.96 -0.98 -8.23
CA LYS A 173 39.29 -2.25 -7.58
C LYS A 173 38.05 -3.14 -7.35
N GLY A 174 36.91 -2.56 -6.98
CA GLY A 174 35.65 -3.31 -6.85
C GLY A 174 35.21 -3.93 -8.17
N PHE A 175 35.27 -3.17 -9.26
CA PHE A 175 34.96 -3.66 -10.61
C PHE A 175 35.95 -4.72 -11.09
N ASP A 176 37.25 -4.55 -10.83
CA ASP A 176 38.30 -5.52 -11.17
C ASP A 176 38.13 -6.86 -10.42
N ILE A 177 37.65 -6.81 -9.16
CA ILE A 177 37.35 -8.03 -8.37
C ILE A 177 36.11 -8.73 -8.94
N ALA A 178 35.06 -7.97 -9.28
CA ALA A 178 33.83 -8.53 -9.83
C ALA A 178 34.02 -9.12 -11.24
N TYR A 179 34.81 -8.44 -12.09
CA TYR A 179 35.03 -8.78 -13.48
C TYR A 179 36.53 -8.84 -13.81
N PRO A 180 37.23 -9.92 -13.43
CA PRO A 180 38.67 -10.03 -13.63
C PRO A 180 39.09 -10.05 -15.12
N LYS A 181 38.18 -10.41 -16.03
CA LYS A 181 38.43 -10.47 -17.48
C LYS A 181 38.52 -9.09 -18.14
N SER A 182 37.83 -8.08 -17.61
CA SER A 182 37.81 -6.72 -18.16
C SER A 182 38.85 -5.79 -17.54
N LYS A 183 39.67 -6.31 -16.63
CA LYS A 183 40.68 -5.56 -15.89
C LYS A 183 41.67 -4.87 -16.83
N HIS A 184 41.91 -3.59 -16.59
CA HIS A 184 42.94 -2.84 -17.32
C HIS A 184 44.34 -3.16 -16.78
N THR A 185 45.24 -3.57 -17.66
CA THR A 185 46.64 -3.90 -17.35
C THR A 185 47.66 -2.91 -17.91
N GLY A 186 47.22 -1.92 -18.71
CA GLY A 186 48.08 -0.90 -19.30
C GLY A 186 48.41 0.27 -18.34
N GLU A 187 48.97 1.34 -18.91
CA GLU A 187 49.26 2.59 -18.18
C GLU A 187 47.99 3.35 -17.78
N ASP A 188 48.09 4.14 -16.71
CA ASP A 188 46.99 4.97 -16.20
C ASP A 188 46.78 6.16 -17.15
N THR A 189 45.63 6.20 -17.83
CA THR A 189 45.18 7.34 -18.63
C THR A 189 43.95 7.99 -17.98
N ALA A 190 43.57 9.20 -18.41
CA ALA A 190 42.40 9.90 -17.88
C ALA A 190 41.08 9.12 -18.07
N GLU A 191 41.01 8.29 -19.13
CA GLU A 191 39.84 7.46 -19.45
C GLU A 191 39.92 6.06 -18.84
N ARG A 192 41.13 5.50 -18.70
CA ARG A 192 41.33 4.12 -18.22
C ARG A 192 42.37 4.08 -17.11
N ILE A 193 41.88 3.88 -15.89
CA ILE A 193 42.69 3.88 -14.66
C ILE A 193 42.82 2.44 -14.15
N LYS A 194 44.02 2.04 -13.74
CA LYS A 194 44.25 0.77 -13.07
C LYS A 194 43.66 0.78 -11.66
N GLY A 195 42.84 -0.22 -11.34
CA GLY A 195 42.31 -0.42 -10.00
C GLY A 195 43.40 -0.61 -8.95
N HIS A 196 43.07 -0.26 -7.71
CA HIS A 196 43.94 -0.55 -6.57
C HIS A 196 44.16 -2.08 -6.45
N THR A 197 45.33 -2.50 -6.00
CA THR A 197 45.65 -3.92 -5.82
C THR A 197 44.63 -4.61 -4.89
N PRO A 198 43.94 -5.67 -5.36
CA PRO A 198 43.02 -6.45 -4.53
C PRO A 198 43.77 -7.30 -3.52
N GLN A 199 43.21 -7.45 -2.32
CA GLN A 199 43.78 -8.26 -1.26
C GLN A 199 43.26 -9.70 -1.36
N LYS A 200 44.10 -10.68 -0.98
CA LYS A 200 43.70 -12.10 -0.96
C LYS A 200 42.37 -12.39 -0.22
N PRO A 201 42.08 -11.83 0.98
CA PRO A 201 40.80 -12.07 1.65
C PRO A 201 39.58 -11.52 0.89
N GLU A 202 39.74 -10.45 0.10
CA GLU A 202 38.63 -9.88 -0.68
C GLU A 202 38.29 -10.77 -1.87
N LEU A 203 39.31 -11.33 -2.52
CA LEU A 203 39.14 -12.30 -3.61
C LEU A 203 38.47 -13.59 -3.10
N ASP A 204 38.88 -14.08 -1.93
CA ASP A 204 38.27 -15.27 -1.33
C ASP A 204 36.82 -15.02 -0.88
N ALA A 205 36.53 -13.87 -0.27
CA ALA A 205 35.19 -13.47 0.10
C ALA A 205 34.25 -13.32 -1.12
N TRP A 206 34.77 -12.87 -2.26
CA TRP A 206 34.00 -12.79 -3.50
C TRP A 206 33.76 -14.17 -4.12
N ALA A 207 34.77 -15.06 -4.09
CA ALA A 207 34.64 -16.43 -4.59
C ALA A 207 33.69 -17.29 -3.74
N HIS A 208 33.68 -17.07 -2.42
CA HIS A 208 32.87 -17.82 -1.46
C HIS A 208 32.08 -16.86 -0.56
N PRO A 209 30.94 -16.30 -1.04
CA PRO A 209 30.19 -15.33 -0.27
C PRO A 209 29.58 -15.98 0.97
N VAL A 210 29.89 -15.42 2.14
CA VAL A 210 29.33 -15.82 3.44
C VAL A 210 28.49 -14.67 3.98
N HIS A 211 27.27 -14.96 4.46
CA HIS A 211 26.42 -13.91 5.05
C HIS A 211 27.05 -13.37 6.34
N PRO A 212 27.09 -12.05 6.55
CA PRO A 212 27.80 -11.42 7.67
C PRO A 212 27.33 -11.91 9.05
N ASP A 213 26.01 -12.05 9.24
CA ASP A 213 25.46 -12.44 10.54
C ASP A 213 25.24 -13.96 10.71
N ASN A 214 25.08 -14.71 9.63
CA ASN A 214 24.73 -16.13 9.69
C ASN A 214 25.46 -16.92 8.61
N PRO A 215 26.62 -17.50 8.93
CA PRO A 215 27.48 -18.17 7.94
C PRO A 215 26.86 -19.45 7.35
N LYS A 216 25.73 -19.93 7.89
CA LYS A 216 25.02 -21.10 7.34
C LYS A 216 24.17 -20.75 6.11
N LEU A 217 23.88 -19.47 5.89
CA LEU A 217 23.12 -19.03 4.73
C LEU A 217 23.98 -19.11 3.47
N LYS A 218 23.40 -19.68 2.41
CA LYS A 218 24.04 -19.80 1.10
C LYS A 218 23.37 -18.85 0.10
N PRO A 219 24.12 -18.19 -0.78
CA PRO A 219 23.54 -17.38 -1.84
C PRO A 219 22.76 -18.27 -2.82
N ILE A 220 21.52 -17.88 -3.14
CA ILE A 220 20.65 -18.60 -4.10
C ILE A 220 20.91 -18.12 -5.54
N GLY A 221 21.27 -16.86 -5.72
CA GLY A 221 21.56 -16.29 -7.03
C GLY A 221 22.24 -14.93 -6.90
N THR A 222 23.03 -14.60 -7.91
CA THR A 222 23.70 -13.31 -8.06
C THR A 222 23.11 -12.57 -9.25
N PHE A 223 22.85 -11.28 -9.08
CA PHE A 223 22.33 -10.40 -10.13
C PHE A 223 23.25 -9.18 -10.24
N PRO A 224 23.97 -8.98 -11.35
CA PRO A 224 24.72 -7.76 -11.56
C PRO A 224 23.77 -6.57 -11.69
N VAL A 225 24.07 -5.44 -11.04
CA VAL A 225 23.24 -4.24 -11.13
C VAL A 225 23.62 -3.46 -12.38
N LEU A 226 22.68 -3.27 -13.31
CA LEU A 226 22.88 -2.58 -14.58
C LEU A 226 21.83 -1.47 -14.78
N PRO A 227 22.19 -0.32 -15.39
CA PRO A 227 21.17 0.61 -15.87
C PRO A 227 20.38 -0.02 -17.02
N ASP A 228 19.07 0.15 -17.01
CA ASP A 228 18.29 -0.05 -18.21
C ASP A 228 18.34 1.23 -19.05
N LEU A 229 19.07 1.19 -20.16
CA LEU A 229 19.26 2.35 -21.03
C LEU A 229 18.06 2.63 -21.93
N GLN A 230 17.16 1.66 -22.11
CA GLN A 230 15.98 1.77 -22.97
C GLN A 230 14.69 1.98 -22.18
N GLY A 231 14.66 1.60 -20.90
CA GLY A 231 13.48 1.74 -20.03
C GLY A 231 13.24 3.14 -19.45
N TYR A 232 13.71 4.21 -20.09
CA TYR A 232 13.37 5.58 -19.68
C TYR A 232 11.99 5.97 -20.25
N PRO A 233 11.03 6.35 -19.40
CA PRO A 233 9.77 6.93 -19.86
C PRO A 233 10.00 8.39 -20.30
N ASP A 234 8.99 9.02 -20.91
CA ASP A 234 9.06 10.42 -21.38
C ASP A 234 9.53 11.44 -20.33
N PRO A 235 9.09 11.39 -19.05
CA PRO A 235 9.63 12.28 -18.01
C PRO A 235 11.04 11.93 -17.52
N GLY A 236 11.65 10.85 -18.02
CA GLY A 236 13.00 10.39 -17.68
C GLY A 236 13.11 9.56 -16.40
N GLY A 237 11.98 9.16 -15.80
CA GLY A 237 11.96 8.27 -14.64
C GLY A 237 10.54 8.00 -14.12
N PHE A 238 10.44 7.15 -13.11
CA PHE A 238 9.17 6.67 -12.58
C PHE A 238 8.74 7.46 -11.33
N VAL A 239 7.46 7.37 -10.98
CA VAL A 239 6.90 7.95 -9.76
C VAL A 239 6.33 6.83 -8.90
N GLN A 240 6.59 6.89 -7.59
CA GLN A 240 6.06 5.92 -6.63
C GLN A 240 4.79 6.46 -5.98
N PHE A 241 3.67 5.75 -6.17
CA PHE A 241 2.42 6.01 -5.45
C PHE A 241 2.21 4.99 -4.33
N LYS A 242 1.98 5.49 -3.12
CA LYS A 242 1.62 4.68 -1.95
C LYS A 242 0.22 5.03 -1.47
N PHE A 243 -0.69 4.07 -1.56
CA PHE A 243 -2.05 4.22 -1.03
C PHE A 243 -2.09 3.93 0.48
N ASP A 244 -2.75 4.80 1.25
CA ASP A 244 -2.98 4.59 2.68
C ASP A 244 -3.88 3.38 2.97
N LYS A 245 -4.83 3.12 2.06
CA LYS A 245 -5.72 1.95 2.09
C LYS A 245 -5.68 1.27 0.73
N PRO A 246 -5.72 -0.07 0.67
CA PRO A 246 -5.69 -0.79 -0.60
C PRO A 246 -6.85 -0.32 -1.49
N PRO A 247 -6.59 0.09 -2.75
CA PRO A 247 -7.60 0.63 -3.64
C PRO A 247 -8.63 -0.42 -4.05
N LEU A 248 -8.17 -1.65 -4.31
CA LEU A 248 -8.98 -2.81 -4.66
C LEU A 248 -8.98 -3.83 -3.51
N VAL A 249 -10.13 -4.45 -3.27
CA VAL A 249 -10.29 -5.49 -2.25
C VAL A 249 -9.83 -6.82 -2.83
N ALA A 250 -8.98 -7.54 -2.10
CA ALA A 250 -8.53 -8.88 -2.50
C ALA A 250 -9.73 -9.86 -2.58
N ALA A 251 -9.93 -10.49 -3.73
CA ALA A 251 -10.92 -11.54 -3.89
C ALA A 251 -10.29 -12.89 -3.51
N SER A 252 -10.90 -13.64 -2.59
CA SER A 252 -10.41 -14.95 -2.15
C SER A 252 -8.95 -14.93 -1.64
N GLY A 253 -8.51 -13.82 -1.04
CA GLY A 253 -7.14 -13.65 -0.54
C GLY A 253 -6.07 -13.43 -1.61
N LYS A 254 -6.44 -13.39 -2.90
CA LYS A 254 -5.54 -13.04 -4.00
C LYS A 254 -5.62 -11.55 -4.31
N ARG A 255 -4.47 -10.94 -4.62
CA ARG A 255 -4.37 -9.55 -5.07
C ARG A 255 -5.08 -9.40 -6.42
N ASP A 256 -5.88 -8.35 -6.58
CA ASP A 256 -6.54 -8.04 -7.86
C ASP A 256 -5.48 -7.50 -8.84
N GLU A 257 -5.23 -8.24 -9.93
CA GLU A 257 -4.20 -7.94 -10.93
C GLU A 257 -4.48 -6.67 -11.72
N ARG A 258 -5.72 -6.20 -11.75
CA ARG A 258 -6.12 -4.98 -12.47
C ARG A 258 -5.43 -3.72 -11.94
N ILE A 259 -4.90 -3.74 -10.72
CA ILE A 259 -4.11 -2.63 -10.18
C ILE A 259 -2.75 -2.49 -10.84
N ASP A 260 -2.22 -3.54 -11.48
CA ASP A 260 -0.91 -3.49 -12.17
C ASP A 260 -0.94 -2.62 -13.42
N VAL A 261 -2.11 -2.54 -14.05
CA VAL A 261 -2.37 -1.77 -15.27
C VAL A 261 -3.31 -0.59 -15.01
N GLY A 262 -3.52 -0.23 -13.73
CA GLY A 262 -4.39 0.88 -13.37
C GLY A 262 -3.81 2.23 -13.78
N LEU A 263 -4.67 3.15 -14.21
CA LEU A 263 -4.28 4.50 -14.60
C LEU A 263 -4.57 5.48 -13.46
N LEU A 264 -3.60 6.33 -13.16
CA LEU A 264 -3.76 7.45 -12.23
C LEU A 264 -3.74 8.73 -13.05
N TYR A 265 -4.91 9.34 -13.17
CA TYR A 265 -5.07 10.61 -13.87
C TYR A 265 -5.01 11.77 -12.87
N PRO A 266 -4.13 12.76 -13.05
CA PRO A 266 -4.08 13.93 -12.17
C PRO A 266 -5.34 14.78 -12.35
N SER A 267 -6.02 15.09 -11.26
CA SER A 267 -7.17 15.99 -11.20
C SER A 267 -6.82 17.23 -10.38
N ALA A 268 -7.29 18.39 -10.81
CA ALA A 268 -7.09 19.63 -10.05
C ALA A 268 -7.65 19.47 -8.62
N PRO A 269 -6.88 19.85 -7.59
CA PRO A 269 -7.39 19.85 -6.24
C PRO A 269 -8.53 20.88 -6.11
N PRO A 270 -9.40 20.75 -5.10
CA PRO A 270 -10.51 21.68 -4.92
C PRO A 270 -10.01 23.12 -4.71
N GLU A 271 -10.77 24.10 -5.20
CA GLU A 271 -10.40 25.52 -5.27
C GLU A 271 -9.84 26.08 -3.94
N HIS A 272 -10.48 25.77 -2.81
CA HIS A 272 -10.01 26.20 -1.49
C HIS A 272 -8.58 25.73 -1.16
N VAL A 273 -8.15 24.56 -1.64
CA VAL A 273 -6.78 24.05 -1.43
C VAL A 273 -5.79 24.83 -2.30
N LEU A 274 -6.18 25.21 -3.52
CA LEU A 274 -5.38 26.04 -4.41
C LEU A 274 -5.19 27.44 -3.80
N GLU A 275 -6.27 28.08 -3.35
CA GLU A 275 -6.22 29.39 -2.70
C GLU A 275 -5.31 29.39 -1.45
N GLU A 276 -5.43 28.37 -0.61
CA GLU A 276 -4.56 28.21 0.56
C GLU A 276 -3.09 28.03 0.18
N HIS A 277 -2.81 27.25 -0.88
CA HIS A 277 -1.45 27.02 -1.37
C HIS A 277 -0.86 28.32 -1.94
N GLU A 278 -1.62 29.04 -2.76
CA GLU A 278 -1.22 30.34 -3.30
C GLU A 278 -0.95 31.37 -2.19
N ALA A 279 -1.81 31.44 -1.18
CA ALA A 279 -1.60 32.33 -0.04
C ALA A 279 -0.29 32.00 0.70
N LYS A 280 -0.01 30.72 0.94
CA LYS A 280 1.25 30.27 1.56
C LYS A 280 2.45 30.54 0.65
N ALA A 281 2.32 30.38 -0.65
CA ALA A 281 3.37 30.65 -1.63
C ALA A 281 3.70 32.15 -1.70
N ARG A 282 2.68 33.02 -1.69
CA ARG A 282 2.84 34.47 -1.62
C ARG A 282 3.53 34.89 -0.30
N LEU A 283 3.13 34.31 0.84
CA LEU A 283 3.76 34.57 2.13
C LEU A 283 5.23 34.12 2.17
N HIS A 284 5.55 32.95 1.64
CA HIS A 284 6.92 32.46 1.52
C HIS A 284 7.77 33.35 0.60
N LYS A 285 7.24 33.73 -0.56
CA LYS A 285 7.92 34.64 -1.51
C LYS A 285 8.23 36.00 -0.87
N ASN A 286 7.30 36.54 -0.08
CA ASN A 286 7.48 37.81 0.62
C ASN A 286 8.45 37.69 1.80
N ASN A 287 8.39 36.59 2.57
CA ASN A 287 9.22 36.38 3.77
C ASN A 287 9.73 34.93 3.90
N PRO A 288 10.81 34.55 3.18
CA PRO A 288 11.33 33.19 3.18
C PRO A 288 11.90 32.70 4.53
N ARG A 289 12.26 33.62 5.44
CA ARG A 289 12.81 33.26 6.76
C ARG A 289 11.73 32.89 7.77
N LEU A 290 10.52 33.42 7.62
CA LEU A 290 9.43 33.27 8.60
C LEU A 290 8.46 32.16 8.19
N TYR A 291 8.12 32.10 6.90
CA TYR A 291 7.24 31.08 6.35
C TYR A 291 8.07 29.97 5.72
N LYS A 292 7.58 28.73 5.82
CA LYS A 292 8.20 27.60 5.14
C LYS A 292 7.71 27.55 3.69
N ASP A 293 8.53 27.00 2.81
CA ASP A 293 8.13 26.69 1.44
C ASP A 293 6.91 25.73 1.46
N PRO A 294 5.76 26.11 0.88
CA PRO A 294 4.60 25.23 0.78
C PRO A 294 4.84 23.99 -0.11
N GLY A 295 5.90 23.97 -0.92
CA GLY A 295 6.21 22.88 -1.82
C GLY A 295 5.31 22.83 -3.07
N PRO A 296 5.34 21.72 -3.84
CA PRO A 296 4.53 21.59 -5.05
C PRO A 296 3.02 21.57 -4.74
N ILE A 297 2.20 21.97 -5.71
CA ILE A 297 0.74 21.91 -5.61
C ILE A 297 0.31 20.45 -5.36
N PRO A 298 -0.49 20.17 -4.32
CA PRO A 298 -0.94 18.82 -4.01
C PRO A 298 -2.07 18.43 -4.96
N TRP A 299 -1.72 17.88 -6.13
CA TRP A 299 -2.71 17.37 -7.08
C TRP A 299 -3.50 16.20 -6.50
N ASP A 300 -4.79 16.13 -6.86
CA ASP A 300 -5.61 14.94 -6.61
C ASP A 300 -5.42 13.94 -7.76
N TYR A 301 -5.77 12.68 -7.55
CA TYR A 301 -5.58 11.61 -8.53
C TYR A 301 -6.84 10.75 -8.64
N ASP A 302 -7.42 10.69 -9.83
CA ASP A 302 -8.48 9.77 -10.18
C ASP A 302 -7.88 8.42 -10.60
N LEU A 303 -8.27 7.36 -9.90
CA LEU A 303 -7.84 6.00 -10.21
C LEU A 303 -8.86 5.32 -11.15
N PHE A 304 -8.39 4.92 -12.33
CA PHE A 304 -9.12 4.16 -13.32
C PHE A 304 -8.59 2.73 -13.38
N VAL A 305 -9.49 1.76 -13.48
CA VAL A 305 -9.18 0.32 -13.44
C VAL A 305 -9.89 -0.37 -14.59
N PRO A 306 -9.28 -1.39 -15.24
CA PRO A 306 -9.97 -2.16 -16.27
C PRO A 306 -11.30 -2.72 -15.77
N GLU A 307 -12.31 -2.64 -16.61
CA GLU A 307 -13.66 -3.11 -16.29
C GLU A 307 -13.69 -4.60 -15.95
N GLN A 308 -13.17 -5.44 -16.87
CA GLN A 308 -13.25 -6.90 -16.77
C GLN A 308 -12.16 -7.49 -15.86
N LYS A 309 -12.52 -8.47 -15.03
CA LYS A 309 -11.55 -9.24 -14.24
C LYS A 309 -10.83 -10.24 -15.15
N GLY A 310 -9.51 -10.13 -15.25
CA GLY A 310 -8.67 -10.97 -16.10
C GLY A 310 -8.12 -10.27 -17.35
N SER A 311 -8.63 -9.09 -17.72
CA SER A 311 -8.12 -8.29 -18.85
C SER A 311 -6.68 -7.80 -18.63
N ALA A 312 -6.21 -7.76 -17.39
CA ALA A 312 -4.87 -7.30 -17.04
C ALA A 312 -3.76 -8.09 -17.76
N THR A 313 -3.98 -9.39 -18.02
CA THR A 313 -3.02 -10.21 -18.78
C THR A 313 -2.92 -9.75 -20.22
N LYS A 314 -4.06 -9.66 -20.92
CA LYS A 314 -4.14 -9.15 -22.29
C LYS A 314 -3.53 -7.75 -22.45
N ILE A 315 -3.83 -6.85 -21.50
CA ILE A 315 -3.27 -5.49 -21.50
C ILE A 315 -1.75 -5.52 -21.34
N LYS A 316 -1.22 -6.36 -20.44
CA LYS A 316 0.24 -6.52 -20.29
C LYS A 316 0.86 -7.07 -21.57
N ASP A 317 0.22 -8.04 -22.21
CA ASP A 317 0.69 -8.67 -23.44
C ASP A 317 0.70 -7.68 -24.63
N SER A 318 -0.21 -6.69 -24.66
CA SER A 318 -0.21 -5.61 -25.65
C SER A 318 0.81 -4.49 -25.37
N PHE A 319 1.27 -4.34 -24.12
CA PHE A 319 2.37 -3.44 -23.77
C PHE A 319 3.76 -4.10 -23.90
N ASP A 320 3.82 -5.42 -24.01
CA ASP A 320 5.09 -6.15 -24.11
C ASP A 320 5.68 -6.01 -25.52
N LEU A 321 6.71 -5.17 -25.65
CA LEU A 321 7.46 -4.96 -26.89
C LEU A 321 8.05 -6.25 -27.48
N LEU A 322 8.25 -7.26 -26.65
CA LEU A 322 8.89 -8.51 -27.05
C LEU A 322 7.85 -9.54 -27.54
N ASN A 323 6.57 -9.31 -27.28
CA ASN A 323 5.51 -10.20 -27.73
C ASN A 323 5.30 -10.06 -29.25
N SER A 324 5.56 -11.12 -30.02
CA SER A 324 5.36 -11.13 -31.48
C SER A 324 3.90 -10.94 -31.89
N ASN A 325 2.96 -11.26 -31.00
CA ASN A 325 1.52 -11.10 -31.24
C ASN A 325 0.96 -9.83 -30.56
N ARG A 326 1.81 -8.86 -30.22
CA ARG A 326 1.42 -7.63 -29.50
C ARG A 326 0.31 -6.84 -30.22
N ASP A 327 0.34 -6.83 -31.55
CA ASP A 327 -0.59 -6.07 -32.39
C ASP A 327 -1.86 -6.87 -32.76
N ASP A 328 -2.08 -8.03 -32.12
CA ASP A 328 -3.30 -8.82 -32.35
C ASP A 328 -4.53 -8.14 -31.75
N ASP A 329 -5.55 -7.97 -32.57
CA ASP A 329 -6.84 -7.37 -32.22
C ASP A 329 -7.52 -8.11 -31.06
N GLY A 330 -7.28 -9.43 -30.93
CA GLY A 330 -7.82 -10.26 -29.85
C GLY A 330 -7.33 -9.89 -28.44
N LEU A 331 -6.27 -9.08 -28.33
CA LEU A 331 -5.75 -8.57 -27.06
C LEU A 331 -6.58 -7.40 -26.52
N TYR A 332 -7.24 -6.63 -27.39
CA TYR A 332 -8.09 -5.53 -26.95
C TYR A 332 -9.36 -6.05 -26.25
N THR A 333 -9.82 -5.32 -25.23
CA THR A 333 -11.01 -5.75 -24.46
C THR A 333 -12.31 -5.42 -25.17
N HIS A 334 -12.29 -4.34 -25.96
CA HIS A 334 -13.43 -3.82 -26.72
C HIS A 334 -12.93 -3.40 -28.11
N GLY A 335 -13.81 -3.50 -29.09
CA GLY A 335 -13.55 -3.02 -30.44
C GLY A 335 -14.87 -2.73 -31.14
N ASP A 336 -15.00 -1.53 -31.67
CA ASP A 336 -16.04 -1.14 -32.61
C ASP A 336 -15.53 -1.33 -34.04
N GLU A 337 -16.40 -1.17 -35.05
CA GLU A 337 -16.01 -1.30 -36.47
C GLU A 337 -14.88 -0.34 -36.89
N GLU A 338 -14.66 0.74 -36.12
CA GLU A 338 -13.70 1.82 -36.44
C GLU A 338 -12.50 1.90 -35.48
N SER A 339 -12.60 1.40 -34.23
CA SER A 339 -11.51 1.52 -33.25
C SER A 339 -11.49 0.42 -32.20
N LYS A 340 -10.28 0.06 -31.76
CA LYS A 340 -10.00 -1.03 -30.79
C LYS A 340 -9.44 -0.40 -29.51
N PHE A 341 -9.97 -0.72 -28.34
CA PHE A 341 -9.54 -0.05 -27.11
C PHE A 341 -9.67 -0.92 -25.86
N HIS A 342 -8.87 -0.56 -24.86
CA HIS A 342 -9.03 -1.01 -23.49
C HIS A 342 -9.96 -0.07 -22.73
N ARG A 343 -11.07 -0.58 -22.19
CA ARG A 343 -12.01 0.23 -21.41
C ARG A 343 -11.62 0.23 -19.93
N TYR A 344 -11.47 1.43 -19.39
CA TYR A 344 -11.19 1.67 -17.98
C TYR A 344 -12.34 2.44 -17.33
N ASP A 345 -12.78 1.95 -16.18
CA ASP A 345 -13.80 2.63 -15.37
C ASP A 345 -13.15 3.37 -14.21
N ARG A 346 -13.66 4.56 -13.92
CA ARG A 346 -13.24 5.34 -12.77
C ARG A 346 -13.69 4.67 -11.47
N LEU A 347 -12.73 4.41 -10.57
CA LEU A 347 -13.01 3.83 -9.26
C LEU A 347 -13.29 4.89 -8.20
N ARG A 348 -12.36 5.85 -8.01
CA ARG A 348 -12.45 6.96 -7.05
C ARG A 348 -11.28 7.93 -7.17
N THR A 349 -11.48 9.11 -6.61
CA THR A 349 -10.44 10.13 -6.40
C THR A 349 -9.68 9.90 -5.11
N TYR A 350 -8.38 10.16 -5.17
CA TYR A 350 -7.45 10.17 -4.05
C TYR A 350 -6.84 11.55 -3.90
N SER A 351 -6.75 12.03 -2.67
CA SER A 351 -6.02 13.26 -2.38
C SER A 351 -4.58 13.00 -1.95
N THR A 352 -3.69 13.90 -2.35
CA THR A 352 -2.28 13.84 -2.00
C THR A 352 -2.07 14.29 -0.56
N LYS A 353 -1.60 13.38 0.31
CA LYS A 353 -1.26 13.69 1.71
C LYS A 353 0.18 14.16 1.89
N ALA A 354 1.08 13.59 1.11
CA ALA A 354 2.49 13.93 1.14
C ALA A 354 3.07 13.70 -0.25
N GLN A 355 3.83 14.68 -0.72
CA GLN A 355 4.53 14.64 -1.99
C GLN A 355 5.99 15.01 -1.74
N GLN A 356 6.87 14.17 -2.28
CA GLN A 356 8.30 14.43 -2.30
C GLN A 356 8.76 14.31 -3.75
N LEU A 357 9.13 15.43 -4.37
CA LEU A 357 9.71 15.47 -5.70
C LEU A 357 11.22 15.66 -5.57
N ASN A 358 12.00 14.76 -6.17
CA ASN A 358 13.46 14.82 -6.15
C ASN A 358 13.97 15.56 -7.39
N SER A 359 13.81 16.89 -7.41
CA SER A 359 14.22 17.71 -8.56
C SER A 359 15.75 17.79 -8.73
N GLU A 360 16.51 17.79 -7.64
CA GLU A 360 17.97 17.96 -7.68
C GLU A 360 18.76 16.65 -7.85
N GLN A 361 18.26 15.53 -7.30
CA GLN A 361 18.96 14.23 -7.31
C GLN A 361 18.05 13.12 -7.86
N LYS A 362 17.93 13.06 -9.19
CA LYS A 362 17.05 12.10 -9.90
C LYS A 362 17.38 10.62 -9.65
N GLN A 363 18.59 10.31 -9.18
CA GLN A 363 19.07 8.93 -8.91
C GLN A 363 19.14 8.58 -7.42
N ARG A 364 18.64 9.43 -6.52
CA ARG A 364 18.67 9.16 -5.07
C ARG A 364 17.81 7.95 -4.69
N ASP A 365 16.63 7.86 -5.29
CA ASP A 365 15.70 6.78 -5.11
C ASP A 365 15.63 5.95 -6.40
N ILE A 366 15.82 4.63 -6.28
CA ILE A 366 15.80 3.72 -7.43
C ILE A 366 14.84 2.55 -7.19
N ALA A 367 14.15 2.14 -8.24
CA ALA A 367 13.47 0.86 -8.31
C ALA A 367 14.41 -0.18 -8.92
N LEU A 368 14.38 -1.41 -8.40
CA LEU A 368 15.16 -2.53 -8.92
C LEU A 368 14.21 -3.61 -9.44
N THR A 369 14.43 -4.05 -10.68
CA THR A 369 13.76 -5.23 -11.23
C THR A 369 14.79 -6.34 -11.41
N LEU A 370 14.44 -7.55 -10.95
CA LEU A 370 15.32 -8.71 -11.06
C LEU A 370 14.91 -9.50 -12.29
N PHE A 371 15.75 -9.51 -13.30
CA PHE A 371 15.52 -10.22 -14.54
C PHE A 371 16.39 -11.49 -14.63
N ASP A 372 15.76 -12.63 -14.83
CA ASP A 372 16.43 -13.91 -15.04
C ASP A 372 15.84 -14.59 -16.29
N PRO A 373 16.55 -14.60 -17.43
CA PRO A 373 16.02 -15.13 -18.70
C PRO A 373 15.69 -16.62 -18.62
N ALA A 374 16.27 -17.36 -17.68
CA ALA A 374 15.96 -18.77 -17.46
C ALA A 374 14.62 -19.01 -16.72
N LYS A 375 14.04 -17.96 -16.13
CA LYS A 375 12.80 -18.03 -15.33
C LYS A 375 11.63 -17.26 -15.95
N SER A 376 11.86 -16.48 -17.01
CA SER A 376 10.79 -15.79 -17.72
C SER A 376 9.96 -16.81 -18.50
N SER A 377 8.66 -16.86 -18.24
CA SER A 377 7.70 -17.72 -18.94
C SER A 377 7.37 -17.23 -20.35
N SER A 378 7.71 -15.98 -20.67
CA SER A 378 7.64 -15.43 -22.02
C SER A 378 8.92 -15.79 -22.78
N SER A 379 8.80 -16.72 -23.72
CA SER A 379 9.88 -17.16 -24.63
C SER A 379 10.48 -16.02 -25.48
N SER A 380 9.79 -14.88 -25.55
CA SER A 380 10.14 -13.67 -26.27
C SER A 380 11.04 -12.70 -25.49
N GLN A 381 11.12 -12.80 -24.15
CA GLN A 381 11.96 -11.91 -23.33
C GLN A 381 13.47 -12.12 -23.50
N ALA A 382 13.86 -13.16 -24.25
CA ALA A 382 15.23 -13.69 -24.29
C ALA A 382 16.17 -13.01 -25.30
N GLU A 383 15.66 -12.22 -26.26
CA GLU A 383 16.52 -11.61 -27.28
C GLU A 383 17.09 -10.27 -26.78
N GLY A 384 18.27 -10.33 -26.15
CA GLY A 384 19.14 -9.17 -25.91
C GLY A 384 19.31 -8.74 -24.45
N THR A 385 18.49 -9.22 -23.52
CA THR A 385 18.59 -8.88 -22.10
C THR A 385 19.43 -9.92 -21.34
N ILE A 386 20.41 -9.43 -20.56
CA ILE A 386 21.30 -10.27 -19.76
C ILE A 386 20.69 -10.43 -18.37
N LYS A 387 20.91 -11.56 -17.72
CA LYS A 387 20.56 -11.76 -16.31
C LYS A 387 21.16 -10.63 -15.45
N ALA A 388 20.31 -9.75 -14.93
CA ALA A 388 20.73 -8.56 -14.20
C ALA A 388 19.62 -8.03 -13.29
N ALA A 389 20.03 -7.19 -12.34
CA ALA A 389 19.15 -6.32 -11.59
C ALA A 389 19.14 -4.96 -12.29
N TYR A 390 18.09 -4.69 -13.06
CA TYR A 390 17.94 -3.43 -13.76
C TYR A 390 17.41 -2.36 -12.81
N TYR A 391 18.06 -1.19 -12.78
CA TYR A 391 17.62 -0.08 -11.95
C TYR A 391 16.94 1.02 -12.75
N TYR A 392 15.92 1.63 -12.15
CA TYR A 392 15.15 2.73 -12.71
C TYR A 392 15.06 3.88 -11.72
N PRO A 393 15.29 5.15 -12.14
CA PRO A 393 15.21 6.30 -11.24
C PRO A 393 13.76 6.59 -10.83
N ILE A 394 13.56 6.91 -9.54
CA ILE A 394 12.28 7.36 -8.99
C ILE A 394 12.36 8.89 -8.79
N LEU A 395 11.65 9.62 -9.64
CA LEU A 395 11.62 11.09 -9.64
C LEU A 395 10.85 11.66 -8.46
N GLY A 396 9.81 10.95 -8.00
CA GLY A 396 8.97 11.42 -6.91
C GLY A 396 8.26 10.30 -6.16
N LYS A 397 7.92 10.59 -4.91
CA LYS A 397 7.17 9.70 -4.02
C LYS A 397 5.94 10.42 -3.51
N MET A 398 4.78 9.76 -3.66
CA MET A 398 3.48 10.32 -3.35
C MET A 398 2.73 9.39 -2.41
N ARG A 399 2.12 9.95 -1.37
CA ARG A 399 1.18 9.22 -0.50
C ARG A 399 -0.23 9.70 -0.75
N LEU A 400 -1.06 8.77 -1.19
CA LEU A 400 -2.44 9.01 -1.58
C LEU A 400 -3.40 8.50 -0.50
N ALA A 401 -4.40 9.31 -0.18
CA ALA A 401 -5.47 8.93 0.72
C ALA A 401 -6.83 9.03 0.02
N PRO A 402 -7.78 8.13 0.35
CA PRO A 402 -9.11 8.26 -0.21
C PRO A 402 -9.73 9.58 0.26
N GLU A 403 -10.27 10.34 -0.69
CA GLU A 403 -10.95 11.60 -0.38
C GLU A 403 -12.12 11.30 0.57
N ARG A 404 -12.08 11.87 1.79
CA ARG A 404 -13.11 11.63 2.81
C ARG A 404 -14.40 12.41 2.54
N ALA A 405 -14.40 13.34 1.59
CA ALA A 405 -15.55 14.18 1.25
C ALA A 405 -16.80 13.35 0.92
N ARG A 406 -16.66 12.25 0.18
CA ARG A 406 -17.80 11.37 -0.17
C ARG A 406 -18.49 10.72 1.04
N LYS A 407 -17.78 10.48 2.15
CA LYS A 407 -18.42 9.93 3.38
C LYS A 407 -19.15 10.98 4.20
N ILE A 408 -18.70 12.24 4.16
CA ILE A 408 -19.29 13.34 4.95
C ILE A 408 -20.51 13.94 4.23
N ALA A 409 -20.45 14.06 2.89
CA ALA A 409 -21.59 14.46 2.08
C ALA A 409 -22.76 13.46 2.17
N LYS A 410 -22.47 12.15 2.14
CA LYS A 410 -23.49 11.10 2.31
C LYS A 410 -24.05 10.99 3.74
N ALA A 411 -23.36 11.59 4.72
CA ALA A 411 -23.79 11.69 6.11
C ALA A 411 -24.54 13.00 6.41
N GLY A 412 -24.81 13.85 5.41
CA GLY A 412 -25.60 15.08 5.55
C GLY A 412 -24.93 16.17 6.40
N LEU A 413 -23.62 16.09 6.66
CA LEU A 413 -22.90 17.00 7.54
C LEU A 413 -22.10 18.09 6.81
N ALA A 414 -22.06 18.10 5.47
CA ALA A 414 -21.35 19.11 4.70
C ALA A 414 -22.22 20.37 4.50
N ARG A 415 -21.68 21.54 4.82
CA ARG A 415 -22.36 22.86 4.74
C ARG A 415 -22.25 23.55 3.37
N SER A 416 -21.67 22.94 2.33
CA SER A 416 -21.50 23.57 1.03
C SER A 416 -22.27 22.83 -0.06
N GLN A 417 -23.38 23.42 -0.50
CA GLN A 417 -24.04 23.08 -1.78
C GLN A 417 -23.18 23.42 -3.01
N GLY A 418 -22.03 24.12 -2.85
CA GLY A 418 -21.15 24.53 -3.95
C GLY A 418 -20.13 23.48 -4.41
N GLU A 419 -19.85 22.43 -3.64
CA GLU A 419 -18.86 21.41 -4.01
C GLU A 419 -19.35 20.39 -5.06
N ALA A 420 -20.65 20.43 -5.41
CA ALA A 420 -21.21 19.56 -6.43
C ALA A 420 -21.07 20.15 -7.85
N ALA A 421 -21.00 21.48 -7.99
CA ALA A 421 -21.04 22.15 -9.29
C ALA A 421 -19.75 22.02 -10.10
N GLY A 422 -18.58 21.95 -9.46
CA GLY A 422 -17.29 21.76 -10.14
C GLY A 422 -16.94 20.32 -10.51
N ARG A 423 -17.85 19.36 -10.30
CA ARG A 423 -17.60 17.92 -10.48
C ARG A 423 -18.44 17.27 -11.59
N GLU A 424 -19.22 18.03 -12.35
CA GLU A 424 -20.01 17.53 -13.48
C GLU A 424 -19.14 17.14 -14.70
N ASP A 425 -17.93 17.70 -14.82
CA ASP A 425 -16.99 17.41 -15.91
C ASP A 425 -16.04 16.23 -15.63
N GLN A 426 -16.32 15.42 -14.61
CA GLN A 426 -15.40 14.36 -14.20
C GLN A 426 -15.53 13.13 -15.10
N VAL A 427 -14.44 12.75 -15.77
CA VAL A 427 -14.40 11.62 -16.70
C VAL A 427 -14.70 10.31 -15.97
N ASP A 428 -15.77 9.62 -16.37
CA ASP A 428 -16.16 8.32 -15.77
C ASP A 428 -15.48 7.13 -16.44
N GLN A 429 -15.17 7.23 -17.74
CA GLN A 429 -14.57 6.16 -18.52
C GLN A 429 -13.44 6.69 -19.40
N ILE A 430 -12.36 5.91 -19.50
CA ILE A 430 -11.24 6.19 -20.39
C ILE A 430 -11.07 5.01 -21.34
N HIS A 431 -11.00 5.31 -22.64
CA HIS A 431 -10.67 4.36 -23.69
C HIS A 431 -9.21 4.52 -24.04
N VAL A 432 -8.44 3.44 -23.91
CA VAL A 432 -6.98 3.46 -24.11
C VAL A 432 -6.61 2.63 -25.32
N THR A 433 -5.95 3.26 -26.28
CA THR A 433 -5.32 2.64 -27.44
C THR A 433 -3.81 2.60 -27.22
N ILE A 434 -3.16 1.50 -27.57
CA ILE A 434 -1.71 1.38 -27.46
C ILE A 434 -1.11 1.68 -28.83
N ARG A 435 -0.12 2.57 -28.85
CA ARG A 435 0.69 2.89 -30.02
C ARG A 435 2.17 2.84 -29.69
N ASP A 436 2.99 2.76 -30.72
CA ASP A 436 4.43 2.97 -30.60
C ASP A 436 4.75 4.46 -30.41
N PRO A 437 5.89 4.77 -29.78
CA PRO A 437 6.26 6.15 -29.51
C PRO A 437 6.61 6.91 -30.78
N ASP A 438 6.21 8.18 -30.85
CA ASP A 438 6.49 9.06 -31.98
C ASP A 438 7.96 9.53 -31.97
N GLU A 439 8.47 10.08 -33.08
CA GLU A 439 9.87 10.54 -33.19
C GLU A 439 10.25 11.56 -32.10
N ALA A 440 9.32 12.47 -31.78
CA ALA A 440 9.42 13.43 -30.68
C ALA A 440 9.60 12.76 -29.31
N GLU A 441 8.82 11.72 -29.01
CA GLU A 441 8.88 10.97 -27.76
C GLU A 441 10.18 10.15 -27.66
N ILE A 442 10.58 9.52 -28.77
CA ILE A 442 11.86 8.80 -28.88
C ILE A 442 13.03 9.76 -28.60
N TYR A 443 12.99 10.97 -29.18
CA TYR A 443 14.01 11.98 -28.94
C TYR A 443 14.05 12.43 -27.47
N LYS A 444 12.89 12.75 -26.85
CA LYS A 444 12.79 13.09 -25.42
C LYS A 444 13.39 11.97 -24.53
N ARG A 445 13.07 10.70 -24.78
CA ARG A 445 13.66 9.55 -24.07
C ARG A 445 15.17 9.43 -24.31
N SER A 446 15.62 9.69 -25.53
CA SER A 446 17.04 9.62 -25.91
C SER A 446 17.88 10.70 -25.19
N LEU A 447 17.33 11.88 -24.92
CA LEU A 447 17.98 12.92 -24.11
C LEU A 447 18.25 12.44 -22.68
N HIS A 448 17.28 11.75 -22.08
CA HIS A 448 17.45 11.16 -20.76
C HIS A 448 18.53 10.08 -20.73
N ARG A 449 18.56 9.21 -21.75
CA ARG A 449 19.65 8.25 -21.93
C ARG A 449 21.01 8.95 -22.09
N GLY A 450 21.10 10.02 -22.88
CA GLY A 450 22.32 10.79 -23.09
C GLY A 450 22.91 11.40 -21.82
N ASN A 451 22.10 11.64 -20.79
CA ASN A 451 22.61 12.10 -19.48
C ASN A 451 23.33 11.01 -18.69
N VAL A 452 23.09 9.74 -19.00
CA VAL A 452 23.71 8.58 -18.33
C VAL A 452 24.79 7.95 -19.19
N ASP A 453 24.61 7.94 -20.51
CA ASP A 453 25.51 7.37 -21.49
C ASP A 453 26.20 8.48 -22.32
N PRO A 454 27.44 8.88 -21.95
CA PRO A 454 28.16 9.96 -22.63
C PRO A 454 28.61 9.57 -24.04
N GLU A 455 28.74 8.28 -24.37
CA GLU A 455 29.05 7.83 -25.73
C GLU A 455 27.83 7.98 -26.63
N PHE A 456 26.65 7.60 -26.12
CA PHE A 456 25.39 7.83 -26.83
C PHE A 456 25.10 9.31 -27.04
N LYS A 457 25.38 10.17 -26.05
CA LYS A 457 25.18 11.62 -26.17
C LYS A 457 25.95 12.25 -27.33
N LYS A 458 27.12 11.71 -27.69
CA LYS A 458 27.92 12.21 -28.83
C LYS A 458 27.27 11.91 -30.18
N ASN A 459 26.47 10.86 -30.26
CA ASN A 459 25.83 10.37 -31.49
C ASN A 459 24.32 10.64 -31.50
N LEU A 460 23.84 11.60 -30.71
CA LEU A 460 22.42 11.93 -30.65
C LEU A 460 21.98 12.59 -31.97
N PRO A 461 20.88 12.14 -32.60
CA PRO A 461 20.32 12.82 -33.77
C PRO A 461 19.89 14.25 -33.42
N PRO A 462 19.78 15.16 -34.40
CA PRO A 462 19.22 16.49 -34.17
C PRO A 462 17.74 16.41 -33.75
N PRO A 463 17.19 17.44 -33.09
CA PRO A 463 15.79 17.48 -32.69
C PRO A 463 14.87 17.35 -33.92
N PRO A 464 13.78 16.57 -33.84
CA PRO A 464 12.76 16.51 -34.89
C PRO A 464 11.95 17.81 -34.96
N GLN A 465 11.50 18.19 -36.17
CA GLN A 465 10.77 19.43 -36.46
C GLN A 465 9.50 19.61 -35.59
N GLN A 466 8.79 18.53 -35.28
CA GLN A 466 7.60 18.56 -34.42
C GLN A 466 7.88 19.11 -33.02
N LEU A 467 9.08 18.85 -32.47
CA LEU A 467 9.45 19.39 -31.16
C LEU A 467 9.85 20.87 -31.24
N GLU A 468 10.45 21.29 -32.34
CA GLU A 468 10.76 22.71 -32.57
C GLU A 468 9.45 23.52 -32.66
N GLU A 469 8.43 22.99 -33.34
CA GLU A 469 7.09 23.60 -33.39
C GLU A 469 6.39 23.63 -32.01
N GLU A 470 6.44 22.54 -31.23
CA GLU A 470 5.90 22.50 -29.85
C GLU A 470 6.60 23.50 -28.91
N GLU A 471 7.93 23.59 -28.96
CA GLU A 471 8.72 24.53 -28.14
C GLU A 471 8.43 25.99 -28.53
N GLU A 472 8.29 26.29 -29.82
CA GLU A 472 7.90 27.62 -30.31
C GLU A 472 6.46 28.00 -29.90
N GLU A 473 5.52 27.05 -29.86
CA GLU A 473 4.16 27.27 -29.37
C GLU A 473 4.10 27.51 -27.85
N GLU A 474 4.88 26.77 -27.05
CA GLU A 474 4.97 26.95 -25.60
C GLU A 474 5.60 28.31 -25.23
N GLU A 475 6.66 28.72 -25.94
CA GLU A 475 7.28 30.05 -25.76
C GLU A 475 6.34 31.19 -26.17
N ASN A 476 5.58 31.02 -27.26
CA ASN A 476 4.58 32.00 -27.68
C ASN A 476 3.39 32.10 -26.70
N ASN A 477 2.98 31.00 -26.07
CA ASN A 477 1.92 31.00 -25.06
C ASN A 477 2.36 31.60 -23.72
N THR A 478 3.60 31.36 -23.28
CA THR A 478 4.14 32.04 -22.08
C THR A 478 4.26 33.55 -22.29
N ASN A 479 4.61 34.01 -23.51
CA ASN A 479 4.66 35.44 -23.83
C ASN A 479 3.26 36.11 -23.92
N ARG A 480 2.23 35.38 -24.38
CA ARG A 480 0.84 35.88 -24.41
C ARG A 480 0.22 36.00 -23.02
N ASN A 481 0.50 35.07 -22.11
CA ASN A 481 0.01 35.14 -20.72
C ASN A 481 0.66 36.27 -19.90
N ALA A 482 1.87 36.72 -20.27
CA ALA A 482 2.52 37.87 -19.64
C ALA A 482 1.90 39.23 -20.05
N HIS A 483 1.17 39.30 -21.18
CA HIS A 483 0.60 40.55 -21.70
C HIS A 483 -0.84 40.83 -21.21
N ASN A 484 -1.52 39.85 -20.61
CA ASN A 484 -2.88 40.01 -20.07
C ASN A 484 -2.94 40.44 -18.59
N THR A 485 -1.79 40.63 -17.92
CA THR A 485 -1.72 41.15 -16.54
C THR A 485 -1.30 42.62 -16.43
N SER A 486 -1.25 43.35 -17.54
CA SER A 486 -0.95 44.78 -17.55
C SER A 486 -1.84 45.54 -18.55
N GLY A 487 -3.09 45.77 -18.18
CA GLY A 487 -4.01 46.52 -19.01
C GLY A 487 -5.38 46.67 -18.38
N ASP A 488 -5.47 47.39 -17.26
CA ASP A 488 -6.71 48.10 -16.92
C ASP A 488 -6.46 49.21 -15.88
N THR A 489 -5.99 50.35 -16.36
CA THR A 489 -6.24 51.67 -15.77
C THR A 489 -6.37 52.64 -16.93
N ASP A 490 -7.59 53.07 -17.24
CA ASP A 490 -7.95 54.48 -17.39
C ASP A 490 -9.39 54.65 -17.89
N ALA A 491 -10.14 55.49 -17.16
CA ALA A 491 -11.32 56.30 -17.53
C ALA A 491 -12.23 56.45 -16.30
N ASP A 492 -12.67 57.61 -15.81
CA ASP A 492 -12.64 59.00 -16.26
C ASP A 492 -12.99 59.89 -15.05
N ALA A 493 -12.41 61.08 -14.96
CA ALA A 493 -13.08 62.29 -14.46
C ALA A 493 -12.25 63.53 -14.76
N GLU A 494 -12.66 64.27 -15.79
CA GLU A 494 -12.13 65.59 -16.14
C GLU A 494 -12.68 66.73 -15.26
N ALA A 495 -11.90 67.82 -15.24
CA ALA A 495 -12.23 69.24 -15.01
C ALA A 495 -12.38 69.75 -13.55
N ASP A 496 -11.36 70.48 -13.05
CA ASP A 496 -11.26 71.95 -13.17
C ASP A 496 -9.96 72.46 -12.51
N PRO A 497 -9.21 73.42 -13.09
CA PRO A 497 -8.09 74.09 -12.44
C PRO A 497 -8.47 75.52 -12.03
N ASP A 498 -8.23 75.91 -10.78
CA ASP A 498 -7.59 77.19 -10.43
C ASP A 498 -7.58 77.47 -8.91
N GLU A 499 -6.45 78.05 -8.48
CA GLU A 499 -6.26 79.00 -7.38
C GLU A 499 -6.92 78.75 -6.00
N LEU A 500 -6.10 78.57 -4.96
CA LEU A 500 -5.83 79.65 -3.99
C LEU A 500 -4.81 79.25 -2.89
N GLN A 501 -3.95 80.23 -2.65
CA GLN A 501 -2.97 80.42 -1.60
C GLN A 501 -3.46 80.23 -0.15
N GLU A 502 -2.50 79.80 0.67
CA GLU A 502 -2.14 80.27 2.02
C GLU A 502 -3.16 80.40 3.19
N THR A 503 -2.56 80.21 4.37
CA THR A 503 -2.96 80.62 5.74
C THR A 503 -3.77 79.58 6.54
N SER A 504 -3.19 79.05 7.64
CA SER A 504 -3.38 79.53 9.03
C SER A 504 -4.71 78.99 9.60
N THR A 505 -4.87 78.33 10.76
CA THR A 505 -4.20 78.38 12.05
C THR A 505 -4.92 77.40 13.01
N ARG A 506 -4.17 76.85 13.99
CA ARG A 506 -4.51 76.60 15.42
C ARG A 506 -5.79 75.86 15.85
N ALA A 507 -5.57 74.77 16.60
CA ALA A 507 -5.93 74.57 18.03
C ALA A 507 -5.21 73.27 18.49
N ALA A 508 -4.20 73.23 19.38
CA ALA A 508 -4.04 73.66 20.77
C ALA A 508 -4.80 72.79 21.81
N GLY A 509 -4.03 72.20 22.75
CA GLY A 509 -4.46 71.51 23.97
C GLY A 509 -4.02 70.04 23.99
N ASP A 510 -2.78 69.69 24.29
CA ASP A 510 -2.14 69.60 25.64
C ASP A 510 -2.89 68.67 26.61
N ASP A 511 -2.26 67.55 26.99
CA ASP A 511 -1.99 67.27 28.41
C ASP A 511 -0.82 66.28 28.60
N GLU A 512 -0.06 66.53 29.65
CA GLU A 512 1.27 66.04 30.01
C GLU A 512 1.30 64.72 30.83
N SER A 513 2.52 64.18 30.91
CA SER A 513 3.16 63.46 32.05
C SER A 513 2.50 62.20 32.63
N ASP A 514 3.09 61.03 32.37
CA ASP A 514 4.15 60.41 33.20
C ASP A 514 4.75 59.16 32.50
#